data_AF-A0A560LAQ8-F1
#
_entry.id   AF-A0A560LAQ8-F1
#
_cell.length_a   1.000
_cell.length_b   1.000
_cell.length_c   1.000
_cell.angle_alpha   90.00
_cell.angle_beta   90.00
_cell.angle_gamma   90.00
#
_symmetry.space_group_name_H-M   'P 1'
#
loop_
_entity.id
_entity.type
_entity.pdbx_description
1 polymer ?
#
loop_
_entity_poly.entity_id
_entity_poly.type
_entity_poly.pdbx_seq_one_letter_code
_entity_poly.pdbx_strand_id
1 'polypeptide(L)'
;MLKLIFAATILIASSASAGEIVWRSPTTGTLTASDPVPPLEPAQPAFGIRYEPISVSGGMSVLIKPVGDVSGYSFSVSQPLPPGLLFDSATGRIVGVAAVTGNHDITVRATKDGFYVDLVVSMAVS
;
A
#
# COMPACT_ATOMS: atom_id res chain seq x y z
N MET A 1 -30.20 -51.15 -35.02
CA MET A 1 -30.59 -49.72 -34.86
C MET A 1 -29.31 -48.94 -34.56
N LEU A 2 -28.63 -48.45 -35.59
CA LEU A 2 -28.68 -47.08 -36.15
C LEU A 2 -27.75 -46.09 -35.39
N LYS A 3 -26.58 -45.87 -36.02
CA LYS A 3 -25.60 -44.75 -36.01
C LYS A 3 -25.97 -43.44 -35.27
N LEU A 4 -24.99 -42.81 -34.60
CA LEU A 4 -24.34 -41.56 -35.06
C LEU A 4 -23.20 -41.11 -34.11
N ILE A 5 -22.06 -40.74 -34.69
CA ILE A 5 -20.93 -39.99 -34.10
C ILE A 5 -21.27 -38.50 -34.25
N PHE A 6 -21.10 -37.62 -33.26
CA PHE A 6 -20.80 -36.18 -33.51
C PHE A 6 -20.15 -35.51 -32.28
N ALA A 7 -19.07 -34.78 -32.55
CA ALA A 7 -18.35 -33.88 -31.65
C ALA A 7 -19.13 -32.57 -31.44
N ALA A 8 -18.96 -31.93 -30.27
CA ALA A 8 -19.01 -30.47 -30.13
C ALA A 8 -18.46 -30.05 -28.76
N THR A 9 -17.35 -29.30 -28.78
CA THR A 9 -16.96 -28.43 -27.67
C THR A 9 -17.98 -27.30 -27.59
N ILE A 10 -18.51 -26.98 -26.41
CA ILE A 10 -19.30 -25.76 -26.20
C ILE A 10 -18.80 -25.09 -24.92
N LEU A 11 -17.97 -24.07 -25.14
CA LEU A 11 -17.63 -23.05 -24.16
C LEU A 11 -18.89 -22.24 -23.87
N ILE A 12 -19.42 -22.31 -22.65
CA ILE A 12 -20.52 -21.44 -22.23
C ILE A 12 -19.94 -20.42 -21.25
N ALA A 13 -19.47 -19.30 -21.81
CA ALA A 13 -19.32 -18.05 -21.08
C ALA A 13 -20.68 -17.37 -21.03
N SER A 14 -21.19 -17.10 -19.83
CA SER A 14 -22.01 -15.93 -19.44
C SER A 14 -22.75 -16.27 -18.14
N SER A 15 -22.25 -15.72 -17.04
CA SER A 15 -22.87 -15.84 -15.72
C SER A 15 -24.13 -14.98 -15.63
N ALA A 16 -25.24 -15.67 -15.38
CA ALA A 16 -26.42 -15.24 -14.62
C ALA A 16 -27.22 -14.00 -15.11
N SER A 17 -28.36 -14.30 -15.74
CA SER A 17 -29.57 -13.47 -15.63
C SER A 17 -30.47 -14.06 -14.55
N ALA A 18 -30.75 -13.32 -13.48
CA ALA A 18 -31.91 -13.54 -12.62
C ALA A 18 -32.33 -12.26 -11.89
N GLY A 19 -33.49 -11.72 -12.27
CA GLY A 19 -34.46 -11.12 -11.36
C GLY A 19 -34.27 -9.66 -10.96
N GLU A 20 -35.00 -8.77 -11.63
CA GLU A 20 -35.38 -7.47 -11.09
C GLU A 20 -36.30 -7.66 -9.88
N ILE A 21 -35.92 -7.17 -8.70
CA ILE A 21 -36.83 -7.08 -7.54
C ILE A 21 -37.26 -5.62 -7.41
N VAL A 22 -38.45 -5.32 -7.92
CA VAL A 22 -39.11 -4.02 -7.77
C VAL A 22 -39.75 -3.93 -6.39
N TRP A 23 -39.08 -3.28 -5.45
CA TRP A 23 -39.71 -2.84 -4.20
C TRP A 23 -40.49 -1.55 -4.46
N ARG A 24 -41.81 -1.65 -4.67
CA ARG A 24 -42.68 -0.46 -4.64
C ARG A 24 -43.06 -0.21 -3.18
N SER A 25 -42.32 0.67 -2.51
CA SER A 25 -42.71 1.24 -1.21
C SER A 25 -43.92 2.16 -1.42
N PRO A 26 -45.09 1.90 -0.79
CA PRO A 26 -46.10 2.93 -0.68
C PRO A 26 -45.90 3.69 0.64
N THR A 27 -45.90 5.01 0.53
CA THR A 27 -46.11 6.01 1.60
C THR A 27 -44.85 6.73 2.10
N THR A 28 -44.60 7.87 1.46
CA THR A 28 -44.25 9.19 2.03
C THR A 28 -43.44 9.18 3.32
N GLY A 29 -42.13 9.34 3.19
CA GLY A 29 -41.21 9.72 4.26
C GLY A 29 -40.02 10.46 3.66
N THR A 30 -39.86 11.71 4.09
CA THR A 30 -38.87 12.70 3.67
C THR A 30 -37.45 12.14 3.46
N LEU A 31 -36.83 12.52 2.34
CA LEU A 31 -35.39 12.37 2.11
C LEU A 31 -34.63 13.10 3.20
N THR A 32 -33.96 12.36 4.08
CA THR A 32 -32.68 12.82 4.62
C THR A 32 -31.67 11.82 4.09
N ALA A 33 -30.88 12.27 3.11
CA ALA A 33 -29.60 11.66 2.86
C ALA A 33 -28.80 11.83 4.15
N SER A 34 -28.92 10.86 5.05
CA SER A 34 -27.98 10.73 6.15
C SER A 34 -26.63 10.55 5.50
N ASP A 35 -25.81 11.58 5.68
CA ASP A 35 -24.36 11.61 5.47
C ASP A 35 -23.79 10.19 5.30
N PRO A 36 -23.13 9.86 4.17
CA PRO A 36 -22.42 8.62 4.09
C PRO A 36 -21.34 8.69 5.16
N VAL A 37 -21.61 8.05 6.31
CA VAL A 37 -20.60 7.74 7.32
C VAL A 37 -19.43 7.18 6.52
N PRO A 38 -18.26 7.87 6.52
CA PRO A 38 -17.11 7.33 5.83
C PRO A 38 -16.92 5.90 6.35
N PRO A 39 -16.61 4.93 5.48
CA PRO A 39 -16.40 3.56 5.90
C PRO A 39 -15.53 3.61 7.16
N LEU A 40 -15.96 2.93 8.22
CA LEU A 40 -15.20 2.75 9.43
C LEU A 40 -13.94 1.98 9.01
N GLU A 41 -12.95 2.67 8.46
CA GLU A 41 -11.71 2.11 7.97
C GLU A 41 -11.13 1.42 9.20
N PRO A 42 -10.95 0.09 9.18
CA PRO A 42 -10.54 -0.66 10.35
C PRO A 42 -9.30 0.05 10.88
N ALA A 43 -9.39 0.62 12.08
CA ALA A 43 -8.40 1.54 12.63
C ALA A 43 -7.02 0.93 12.43
N GLN A 44 -6.36 1.31 11.33
CA GLN A 44 -5.09 0.70 10.97
C GLN A 44 -4.20 1.07 12.15
N PRO A 45 -3.58 0.10 12.83
CA PRO A 45 -2.76 0.39 13.99
C PRO A 45 -1.88 1.57 13.63
N ALA A 46 -2.08 2.69 14.32
CA ALA A 46 -1.34 3.90 14.06
C ALA A 46 0.07 3.62 14.55
N PHE A 47 0.86 2.97 13.69
CA PHE A 47 2.27 2.80 13.92
C PHE A 47 2.82 4.21 14.00
N GLY A 48 3.15 4.65 15.21
CA GLY A 48 3.64 6.02 15.49
C GLY A 48 5.03 6.29 14.90
N ILE A 49 5.46 5.47 13.95
CA ILE A 49 6.74 5.54 13.25
C ILE A 49 6.52 6.11 11.85
N ARG A 50 7.37 7.04 11.45
CA ARG A 50 7.36 7.65 10.11
C ARG A 50 8.75 8.16 9.75
N TYR A 51 9.02 8.36 8.47
CA TYR A 51 10.20 9.11 8.05
C TYR A 51 9.82 10.55 7.77
N GLU A 52 10.76 11.45 8.06
CA GLU A 52 10.65 12.85 7.66
C GLU A 52 11.27 13.04 6.28
N PRO A 53 10.68 13.88 5.42
CA PRO A 53 11.27 14.21 4.14
C PRO A 53 12.59 14.96 4.37
N ILE A 54 13.61 14.63 3.57
CA ILE A 54 14.93 15.23 3.69
C ILE A 54 15.43 15.76 2.35
N SER A 55 16.13 16.89 2.40
CA SER A 55 16.86 17.45 1.27
C SER A 55 18.36 17.42 1.57
N VAL A 56 19.14 16.78 0.70
CA VAL A 56 20.60 16.70 0.81
C VAL A 56 21.26 17.17 -0.48
N SER A 57 22.50 17.62 -0.40
CA SER A 57 23.27 17.91 -1.61
C SER A 57 23.96 16.64 -2.12
N GLY A 58 24.04 16.49 -3.45
CA GLY A 58 24.72 15.37 -4.09
C GLY A 58 26.16 15.21 -3.57
N GLY A 59 26.53 13.99 -3.18
CA GLY A 59 27.84 13.68 -2.62
C GLY A 59 27.99 13.91 -1.12
N MET A 60 26.94 14.35 -0.42
CA MET A 60 26.94 14.47 1.04
C MET A 60 26.52 13.18 1.74
N SER A 61 27.05 12.97 2.94
CA SER A 61 26.61 11.91 3.83
C SER A 61 25.24 12.21 4.41
N VAL A 62 24.30 11.30 4.25
CA VAL A 62 22.95 11.38 4.80
C VAL A 62 22.78 10.32 5.90
N LEU A 63 22.05 10.69 6.94
CA LEU A 63 21.58 9.78 7.97
C LEU A 63 20.09 10.00 8.17
N ILE A 64 19.30 9.07 7.67
CA ILE A 64 17.84 9.08 7.81
C ILE A 64 17.49 8.04 8.85
N LYS A 65 16.70 8.45 9.84
CA LYS A 65 16.17 7.56 10.87
C LYS A 65 14.64 7.69 10.92
N PRO A 66 13.94 6.60 11.21
CA PRO A 66 12.52 6.67 11.53
C PRO A 66 12.31 7.50 12.81
N VAL A 67 11.26 8.31 12.81
CA VAL A 67 10.78 9.10 13.95
C VAL A 67 9.65 8.32 14.62
N GLY A 68 9.81 8.00 15.90
CA GLY A 68 8.83 7.25 16.69
C GLY A 68 9.45 6.11 17.48
N ASP A 69 8.61 5.22 17.97
CA ASP A 69 9.02 4.07 18.76
C ASP A 69 9.33 2.88 17.85
N VAL A 70 10.61 2.65 17.55
CA VAL A 70 11.08 1.58 16.66
C VAL A 70 11.51 0.31 17.38
N SER A 71 11.28 0.22 18.69
CA SER A 71 11.64 -0.96 19.48
C SER A 71 10.83 -2.19 19.04
N GLY A 72 11.55 -3.25 18.65
CA GLY A 72 10.95 -4.51 18.20
C GLY A 72 10.38 -4.48 16.78
N TYR A 73 10.68 -3.45 15.99
CA TYR A 73 10.36 -3.45 14.56
C TYR A 73 11.50 -4.08 13.76
N SER A 74 11.13 -4.83 12.72
CA SER A 74 12.04 -5.32 11.69
C SER A 74 11.76 -4.58 10.40
N PHE A 75 12.79 -3.98 9.79
CA PHE A 75 12.61 -3.15 8.61
C PHE A 75 13.17 -3.83 7.36
N SER A 76 12.47 -3.70 6.25
CA SER A 76 12.91 -4.17 4.94
C SER A 76 12.60 -3.13 3.86
N VAL A 77 13.50 -3.01 2.90
CA VAL A 77 13.30 -2.20 1.71
C VAL A 77 13.13 -3.12 0.50
N SER A 78 12.11 -2.87 -0.32
CA SER A 78 11.84 -3.68 -1.52
C SER A 78 12.49 -3.08 -2.77
N GLN A 79 12.79 -1.79 -2.73
CA GLN A 79 13.32 -1.02 -3.85
C GLN A 79 14.84 -0.84 -3.71
N PRO A 80 15.58 -0.75 -4.83
CA PRO A 80 16.99 -0.42 -4.78
C PRO A 80 17.18 1.01 -4.24
N LEU A 81 18.10 1.18 -3.29
CA LEU A 81 18.50 2.49 -2.81
C LEU A 81 19.41 3.19 -3.83
N PRO A 82 19.42 4.53 -3.85
CA PRO A 82 20.43 5.31 -4.58
C PRO A 82 21.85 4.83 -4.26
N PRO A 83 22.76 4.82 -5.25
CA PRO A 83 24.11 4.32 -5.05
C PRO A 83 24.84 5.16 -3.99
N GLY A 84 25.58 4.46 -3.13
CA GLY A 84 26.26 5.05 -1.98
C GLY A 84 25.43 5.06 -0.70
N LEU A 85 24.13 4.73 -0.77
CA LEU A 85 23.29 4.54 0.40
C LEU A 85 23.20 3.07 0.82
N LEU A 86 23.22 2.86 2.12
CA LEU A 86 23.09 1.59 2.80
C LEU A 86 21.88 1.66 3.73
N PHE A 87 21.14 0.56 3.80
CA PHE A 87 19.99 0.43 4.68
C PHE A 87 20.29 -0.59 5.77
N ASP A 88 20.12 -0.16 7.02
CA ASP A 88 20.24 -1.00 8.20
C ASP A 88 18.85 -1.53 8.58
N SER A 89 18.59 -2.80 8.27
CA SER A 89 17.29 -3.45 8.53
C SER A 89 16.97 -3.62 10.02
N ALA A 90 17.99 -3.61 10.88
CA ALA A 90 17.82 -3.75 12.33
C ALA A 90 17.28 -2.46 12.98
N THR A 91 17.66 -1.29 12.46
CA THR A 91 17.28 0.01 13.02
C THR A 91 16.40 0.85 12.11
N GLY A 92 16.20 0.42 10.85
CA GLY A 92 15.52 1.20 9.82
C GLY A 92 16.33 2.42 9.36
N ARG A 93 17.63 2.49 9.65
CA ARG A 93 18.42 3.66 9.30
C ARG A 93 18.92 3.57 7.87
N ILE A 94 18.83 4.66 7.14
CA ILE A 94 19.47 4.81 5.83
C ILE A 94 20.69 5.71 6.04
N VAL A 95 21.87 5.15 5.79
CA VAL A 95 23.15 5.83 5.99
C VAL A 95 24.01 5.71 4.75
N GLY A 96 24.80 6.73 4.46
CA GLY A 96 25.75 6.67 3.34
C GLY A 96 25.81 7.99 2.59
N VAL A 97 26.29 7.95 1.35
CA VAL A 97 26.48 9.12 0.51
C VAL A 97 25.46 9.09 -0.62
N ALA A 98 24.63 10.13 -0.72
CA ALA A 98 23.67 10.25 -1.81
C ALA A 98 24.39 10.76 -3.07
N ALA A 99 24.91 9.85 -3.90
CA ALA A 99 25.69 10.21 -5.08
C ALA A 99 24.84 10.65 -6.28
N VAL A 100 23.56 10.27 -6.30
CA VAL A 100 22.65 10.54 -7.43
C VAL A 100 21.67 11.65 -7.07
N THR A 101 21.80 12.78 -7.75
CA THR A 101 20.86 13.91 -7.73
C THR A 101 19.49 13.48 -8.26
N GLY A 102 18.42 13.96 -7.63
CA GLY A 102 17.04 13.63 -7.97
C GLY A 102 16.15 13.42 -6.75
N ASN A 103 14.85 13.24 -7.01
CA ASN A 103 13.88 12.85 -5.99
C ASN A 103 13.81 11.32 -5.92
N HIS A 104 13.98 10.77 -4.72
CA HIS A 104 13.95 9.34 -4.44
C HIS A 104 12.89 9.06 -3.38
N ASP A 105 11.85 8.33 -3.76
CA ASP A 105 10.83 7.84 -2.84
C ASP A 105 11.08 6.36 -2.56
N ILE A 106 11.50 6.07 -1.33
CA ILE A 106 11.89 4.74 -0.90
C ILE A 106 10.82 4.21 0.04
N THR A 107 10.20 3.08 -0.30
CA THR A 107 9.23 2.43 0.56
C THR A 107 9.92 1.45 1.50
N VAL A 108 9.90 1.76 2.79
CA VAL A 108 10.41 0.89 3.86
C VAL A 108 9.23 0.21 4.54
N ARG A 109 9.21 -1.12 4.54
CA ARG A 109 8.23 -1.89 5.30
C ARG A 109 8.76 -2.15 6.70
N ALA A 110 8.06 -1.68 7.72
CA ALA A 110 8.34 -2.00 9.11
C ALA A 110 7.33 -3.04 9.61
N THR A 111 7.83 -4.13 10.19
CA THR A 111 7.01 -5.25 10.68
C THR A 111 7.20 -5.41 12.18
N LYS A 112 6.10 -5.54 12.94
CA LYS A 112 6.09 -5.78 14.38
C LYS A 112 4.89 -6.66 14.76
N ASP A 113 5.16 -7.73 15.52
CA ASP A 113 4.13 -8.65 16.04
C ASP A 113 3.18 -9.21 14.96
N GLY A 114 3.70 -9.47 13.76
CA GLY A 114 2.93 -9.96 12.61
C GLY A 114 2.16 -8.88 11.83
N PHE A 115 2.12 -7.64 12.31
CA PHE A 115 1.61 -6.50 11.56
C PHE A 115 2.72 -5.78 10.81
N TYR A 116 2.40 -5.15 9.69
CA TYR A 116 3.34 -4.34 8.92
C TYR A 116 2.76 -2.98 8.56
N VAL A 117 3.66 -2.01 8.36
CA VAL A 117 3.37 -0.68 7.83
C VAL A 117 4.39 -0.31 6.78
N ASP A 118 3.92 0.25 5.68
CA ASP A 118 4.75 0.91 4.69
C ASP A 118 5.03 2.35 5.09
N LEU A 119 6.30 2.71 5.06
CA LEU A 119 6.82 4.01 5.43
C LEU A 119 7.52 4.57 4.20
N VAL A 120 7.03 5.69 3.69
CA VAL A 120 7.65 6.35 2.54
C VAL A 120 8.73 7.29 3.02
N VAL A 121 9.94 7.12 2.49
CA VAL A 121 11.07 8.02 2.70
C VAL A 121 11.24 8.86 1.45
N SER A 122 10.84 10.12 1.52
CA SER A 122 11.06 11.08 0.43
C SER A 122 12.40 11.79 0.64
N MET A 123 13.28 11.62 -0.33
CA MET A 123 14.62 12.22 -0.35
C MET A 123 14.80 13.05 -1.60
N ALA A 124 15.11 14.33 -1.43
CA ALA A 124 15.52 15.20 -2.52
C ALA A 124 17.04 15.37 -2.47
N VAL A 125 17.72 14.98 -3.55
CA VAL A 125 19.16 15.19 -3.72
C VAL A 125 19.35 16.30 -4.75
N SER A 126 20.01 17.40 -4.37
CA SER A 126 20.26 18.57 -5.23
C SER A 126 21.74 18.76 -5.56
#